data_AF-A0A933HUV7-F1
#
_entry.id   AF-A0A933HUV7-F1
#
_cell.length_a   1.000
_cell.length_b   1.000
_cell.length_c   1.000
_cell.angle_alpha   90.00
_cell.angle_beta   90.00
_cell.angle_gamma   90.00
#
_symmetry.space_group_name_H-M   'P 1'
#
loop_
_entity.id
_entity.type
_entity.pdbx_description
1 polymer ?
#
loop_
_entity_poly.entity_id
_entity_poly.type
_entity_poly.pdbx_seq_one_letter_code
_entity_poly.pdbx_strand_id
1 'polypeptide(L)'
;MSNRTNLQTVRLNSGEKALIENYLAGNTIFDGFSSLARVAIMSFIGAEGSVRLKPVGTAGAARPRFLWDYDMSDAQAREILGRPGLSEAKRWLIARILSQARFEEVFSYLDLEDVKRALPKLRLPPKTAERWAYAVERWTRHG
;
A
#
# COMPACT_ATOMS: atom_id res chain seq x y z
N MET A 1 15.79 -18.76 -25.91
CA MET A 1 15.16 -17.96 -24.83
C MET A 1 15.92 -16.65 -24.74
N SER A 2 15.36 -15.54 -25.24
CA SER A 2 16.06 -14.23 -25.22
C SER A 2 16.00 -13.61 -23.83
N ASN A 3 17.14 -13.49 -23.17
CA ASN A 3 17.30 -12.79 -21.90
C ASN A 3 17.20 -11.27 -22.19
N ARG A 4 16.06 -10.64 -21.91
CA ARG A 4 15.88 -9.21 -22.12
C ARG A 4 16.55 -8.46 -20.97
N THR A 5 17.71 -7.87 -21.24
CA THR A 5 18.40 -6.98 -20.28
C THR A 5 17.62 -5.67 -20.16
N ASN A 6 16.99 -5.44 -19.01
CA ASN A 6 16.40 -4.14 -18.69
C ASN A 6 17.53 -3.17 -18.32
N LEU A 7 17.81 -2.22 -19.21
CA LEU A 7 18.77 -1.14 -18.97
C LEU A 7 18.04 0.04 -18.32
N GLN A 8 18.55 0.51 -17.19
CA GLN A 8 18.11 1.74 -16.55
C GLN A 8 19.25 2.75 -16.56
N THR A 9 18.96 3.97 -17.01
CA THR A 9 19.93 5.06 -17.07
C THR A 9 19.78 5.95 -15.83
N VAL A 10 20.85 6.10 -15.07
CA VAL A 10 20.92 7.01 -13.92
C VAL A 10 21.73 8.25 -14.33
N ARG A 11 21.22 9.44 -14.03
CA ARG A 11 21.97 10.68 -14.20
C ARG A 11 22.72 10.99 -12.91
N LEU A 12 24.03 11.14 -13.03
CA LEU A 12 24.92 11.52 -11.95
C LEU A 12 25.52 12.88 -12.27
N ASN A 13 25.71 13.71 -11.24
CA ASN A 13 26.50 14.92 -11.40
C ASN A 13 28.00 14.60 -11.45
N SER A 14 28.81 15.58 -11.85
CA SER A 14 30.25 15.39 -12.05
C SER A 14 30.99 15.01 -10.75
N GLY A 15 30.54 15.50 -9.59
CA GLY A 15 31.13 15.18 -8.29
C GLY A 15 30.80 13.75 -7.84
N GLU A 16 29.54 13.34 -7.98
CA GLU A 16 29.09 11.97 -7.69
C GLU A 16 29.83 10.94 -8.55
N LYS A 17 29.99 11.25 -9.84
CA LYS A 17 30.73 10.40 -10.77
C LYS A 17 32.19 10.23 -10.33
N ALA A 18 32.88 11.31 -9.97
CA ALA A 18 34.27 11.26 -9.52
C ALA A 18 34.44 10.45 -8.22
N LEU A 19 33.49 10.56 -7.29
CA LEU A 19 33.50 9.77 -6.05
C LEU A 19 33.35 8.28 -6.32
N ILE A 20 32.42 7.90 -7.21
CA ILE A 20 32.19 6.51 -7.62
C ILE A 20 33.42 5.94 -8.33
N GLU A 21 34.02 6.70 -9.25
CA GLU A 21 35.22 6.28 -9.97
C GLU A 21 36.42 6.08 -9.02
N ASN A 22 36.62 7.00 -8.07
CA ASN A 22 37.67 6.87 -7.06
C ASN A 22 37.44 5.64 -6.16
N TYR A 23 36.19 5.39 -5.76
CA TYR A 23 35.84 4.21 -4.97
C TYR A 23 36.10 2.91 -5.73
N LEU A 24 35.74 2.84 -7.01
CA LEU A 24 35.99 1.67 -7.88
C LEU A 24 37.49 1.45 -8.11
N ALA A 25 38.27 2.52 -8.28
CA ALA A 25 39.72 2.42 -8.43
C ALA A 25 40.39 1.80 -7.19
N GLY A 26 39.83 2.05 -6.00
CA GLY A 26 40.31 1.47 -4.74
C GLY A 26 39.75 0.09 -4.38
N ASN A 27 38.75 -0.41 -5.11
CA ASN A 27 38.03 -1.65 -4.76
C ASN A 27 37.84 -2.57 -5.98
N THR A 28 38.66 -3.62 -6.06
CA THR A 28 38.62 -4.61 -7.15
C THR A 28 37.46 -5.62 -7.05
N ILE A 29 36.67 -5.56 -5.97
CA ILE A 29 35.51 -6.44 -5.75
C ILE A 29 34.40 -6.16 -6.79
N PHE A 30 34.36 -4.96 -7.36
CA PHE A 30 33.34 -4.56 -8.31
C PHE A 30 33.93 -4.43 -9.71
N ASP A 31 33.38 -5.19 -10.67
CA ASP A 31 33.74 -5.08 -12.09
C ASP A 31 33.46 -3.70 -12.71
N GLY A 32 32.69 -2.85 -12.04
CA GLY A 32 32.40 -1.48 -12.45
C GLY A 32 31.17 -0.91 -11.75
N PHE A 33 30.69 0.22 -12.26
CA PHE A 33 29.55 0.93 -11.65
C PHE A 33 28.29 0.06 -11.54
N SER A 34 28.00 -0.78 -12.53
CA SER A 34 26.79 -1.61 -12.53
C SER A 34 26.76 -2.65 -11.42
N SER A 35 27.89 -3.28 -11.08
CA SER A 35 27.96 -4.26 -9.99
C SER A 35 27.89 -3.56 -8.63
N LEU A 36 28.62 -2.45 -8.49
CA LEU A 36 28.53 -1.58 -7.30
C LEU A 36 27.11 -1.08 -7.06
N ALA A 37 26.44 -0.56 -8.10
CA ALA A 37 25.09 -0.03 -8.01
C ALA A 37 24.09 -1.12 -7.56
N ARG A 38 24.19 -2.34 -8.09
CA ARG A 38 23.33 -3.45 -7.65
C ARG A 38 23.52 -3.77 -6.18
N VAL A 39 24.77 -3.90 -5.73
CA VAL A 39 25.06 -4.23 -4.31
C VAL A 39 24.65 -3.08 -3.40
N ALA A 40 24.91 -1.83 -3.78
CA ALA A 40 24.48 -0.66 -3.04
C ALA A 40 22.96 -0.58 -2.93
N ILE A 41 22.22 -0.82 -4.02
CA ILE A 41 20.76 -0.87 -4.02
C ILE A 41 20.26 -2.00 -3.11
N MET A 42 20.81 -3.21 -3.22
CA MET A 42 20.39 -4.35 -2.40
C MET A 42 20.73 -4.15 -0.92
N SER A 43 21.90 -3.60 -0.62
CA SER A 43 22.32 -3.24 0.73
C SER A 43 21.48 -2.10 1.29
N PHE A 44 21.10 -1.12 0.48
CA PHE A 44 20.22 -0.04 0.87
C PHE A 44 18.82 -0.57 1.19
N ILE A 45 18.25 -1.40 0.31
CA ILE A 45 16.95 -2.06 0.56
C ILE A 45 17.00 -2.94 1.82
N GLY A 46 18.11 -3.64 2.05
CA GLY A 46 18.27 -4.52 3.21
C GLY A 46 18.55 -3.79 4.53
N ALA A 47 19.33 -2.70 4.50
CA ALA A 47 19.68 -1.90 5.68
C ALA A 47 18.57 -0.91 6.06
N GLU A 48 17.89 -0.36 5.07
CA GLU A 48 16.75 0.54 5.25
C GLU A 48 15.44 -0.20 4.99
N GLY A 49 15.04 -1.08 5.91
CA GLY A 49 13.69 -1.68 5.96
C GLY A 49 12.54 -0.65 6.06
N SER A 50 12.78 0.63 5.76
CA SER A 50 11.89 1.77 5.94
C SER A 50 12.08 2.93 4.95
N VAL A 51 12.93 2.86 3.91
CA VAL A 51 12.82 3.87 2.84
C VAL A 51 11.57 3.57 2.03
N ARG A 52 10.48 4.26 2.38
CA ARG A 52 9.26 4.36 1.56
C ARG A 52 9.61 5.11 0.27
N LEU A 53 10.28 4.43 -0.65
CA LEU A 53 10.30 4.81 -2.06
C LEU A 53 8.83 4.83 -2.48
N LYS A 54 8.27 6.02 -2.73
CA LYS A 54 6.96 6.14 -3.39
C LYS A 54 7.17 5.65 -4.82
N PRO A 55 6.69 4.45 -5.19
CA PRO A 55 6.85 3.98 -6.55
C PRO A 55 5.89 4.82 -7.41
N VAL A 56 6.44 5.48 -8.42
CA VAL A 56 5.62 5.91 -9.56
C VAL A 56 5.19 4.62 -10.25
N GLY A 57 3.94 4.22 -10.01
CA GLY A 57 3.28 3.12 -10.73
C GLY A 57 3.71 1.71 -10.30
N THR A 58 2.86 1.09 -9.49
CA THR A 58 2.60 -0.37 -9.37
C THR A 58 3.71 -1.34 -8.94
N ALA A 59 3.43 -2.02 -7.82
CA ALA A 59 3.74 -3.42 -7.46
C ALA A 59 4.51 -3.57 -6.12
N GLY A 60 3.77 -3.71 -5.00
CA GLY A 60 4.36 -4.16 -3.73
C GLY A 60 3.55 -3.86 -2.46
N ALA A 61 2.65 -2.88 -2.47
CA ALA A 61 1.71 -2.71 -1.36
C ALA A 61 0.58 -3.74 -1.52
N ALA A 62 0.44 -4.64 -0.55
CA ALA A 62 -0.61 -5.67 -0.56
C ALA A 62 -1.96 -5.04 -0.89
N ARG A 63 -2.55 -5.46 -2.01
CA ARG A 63 -3.89 -5.01 -2.42
C ARG A 63 -4.91 -5.77 -1.57
N PRO A 64 -5.81 -5.09 -0.84
CA PRO A 64 -6.85 -5.77 -0.10
C PRO A 64 -7.73 -6.56 -1.06
N ARG A 65 -8.12 -7.78 -0.69
CA ARG A 65 -8.88 -8.68 -1.58
C ARG A 65 -10.20 -8.06 -2.05
N PHE A 66 -10.86 -7.25 -1.22
CA PHE A 66 -12.11 -6.57 -1.57
C PHE A 66 -11.95 -5.41 -2.58
N LEU A 67 -10.72 -5.05 -2.94
CA LEU A 67 -10.35 -4.05 -3.94
C LEU A 67 -9.72 -4.67 -5.20
N TRP A 68 -9.98 -5.96 -5.46
CA TRP A 68 -9.38 -6.69 -6.59
C TRP A 68 -9.60 -6.01 -7.96
N ASP A 69 -10.70 -5.28 -8.12
CA ASP A 69 -11.13 -4.56 -9.32
C ASP A 69 -10.71 -3.08 -9.35
N TYR A 70 -10.01 -2.59 -8.33
CA TYR A 70 -9.53 -1.21 -8.26
C TYR A 70 -8.01 -1.15 -8.11
N ASP A 71 -7.37 -0.15 -8.72
CA ASP A 71 -5.96 0.13 -8.49
C ASP A 71 -5.76 0.95 -7.21
N MET A 72 -6.05 0.31 -6.07
CA MET A 72 -5.93 0.90 -4.74
C MET A 72 -5.18 -0.06 -3.81
N SER A 73 -4.16 0.47 -3.12
CA SER A 73 -3.37 -0.28 -2.13
C SER A 73 -3.97 -0.23 -0.72
N ASP A 74 -3.56 -1.16 0.15
CA ASP A 74 -3.95 -1.15 1.57
C ASP A 74 -3.65 0.18 2.26
N ALA A 75 -2.46 0.73 2.01
CA ALA A 75 -2.03 2.00 2.59
C ALA A 75 -2.94 3.17 2.16
N GLN A 76 -3.33 3.22 0.88
CA GLN A 76 -4.26 4.23 0.38
C GLN A 76 -5.65 4.06 0.97
N ALA A 77 -6.13 2.81 1.12
CA ALA A 77 -7.41 2.53 1.77
C ALA A 77 -7.39 3.01 3.22
N ARG A 78 -6.34 2.68 3.99
CA ARG A 78 -6.15 3.15 5.38
C ARG A 78 -6.04 4.66 5.46
N GLU A 79 -5.35 5.30 4.52
CA GLU A 79 -5.25 6.76 4.46
C GLU A 79 -6.62 7.41 4.28
N ILE A 80 -7.43 6.91 3.33
CA ILE A 80 -8.79 7.43 3.08
C ILE A 80 -9.68 7.25 4.31
N LEU A 81 -9.60 6.08 4.97
CA LEU A 81 -10.36 5.81 6.20
C LEU A 81 -9.89 6.67 7.38
N GLY A 82 -8.60 6.95 7.49
CA GLY A 82 -8.03 7.77 8.56
C GLY A 82 -8.35 9.26 8.47
N ARG A 83 -8.86 9.74 7.31
CA ARG A 83 -9.25 11.15 7.15
C ARG A 83 -10.45 11.50 8.06
N PRO A 84 -10.43 12.70 8.67
CA PRO A 84 -11.53 13.14 9.52
C PRO A 84 -12.81 13.35 8.70
N GLY A 85 -13.94 13.19 9.38
CA GLY A 85 -15.25 13.31 8.74
C GLY A 85 -15.61 12.10 7.86
N LEU A 86 -16.69 12.25 7.09
CA LEU A 86 -17.22 11.21 6.22
C LEU A 86 -17.28 11.75 4.79
N SER A 87 -16.13 11.75 4.11
CA SER A 87 -16.02 12.14 2.71
C SER A 87 -16.71 11.12 1.79
N GLU A 88 -16.97 11.51 0.54
CA GLU A 88 -17.55 10.59 -0.45
C GLU A 88 -16.65 9.37 -0.69
N ALA A 89 -15.33 9.58 -0.83
CA ALA A 89 -14.36 8.50 -0.96
C ALA A 89 -14.37 7.55 0.25
N LYS A 90 -14.47 8.09 1.47
CA LYS A 90 -14.58 7.28 2.70
C LYS A 90 -15.91 6.52 2.76
N ARG A 91 -17.04 7.15 2.41
CA ARG A 91 -18.35 6.46 2.32
C ARG A 91 -18.30 5.30 1.34
N TRP A 92 -17.79 5.56 0.13
CA TRP A 92 -17.66 4.55 -0.90
C TRP A 92 -16.80 3.37 -0.42
N LEU A 93 -15.66 3.66 0.21
CA LEU A 93 -14.74 2.63 0.69
C LEU A 93 -15.34 1.81 1.84
N ILE A 94 -16.01 2.46 2.80
CA ILE A 94 -16.74 1.75 3.87
C ILE A 94 -17.83 0.87 3.27
N ALA A 95 -18.63 1.38 2.33
CA ALA A 95 -19.66 0.58 1.67
C ALA A 95 -19.07 -0.64 0.94
N ARG A 96 -17.90 -0.46 0.32
CA ARG A 96 -17.16 -1.54 -0.35
C ARG A 96 -16.69 -2.60 0.64
N ILE A 97 -16.07 -2.18 1.75
CA ILE A 97 -15.61 -3.09 2.81
C ILE A 97 -16.77 -3.92 3.34
N LEU A 98 -17.88 -3.27 3.73
CA LEU A 98 -19.05 -3.94 4.28
C LEU A 98 -19.75 -4.87 3.28
N SER A 99 -19.55 -4.67 1.97
CA SER A 99 -20.19 -5.48 0.94
C SER A 99 -19.33 -6.64 0.44
N GLN A 100 -18.01 -6.49 0.40
CA GLN A 100 -17.10 -7.38 -0.34
C GLN A 100 -15.97 -7.96 0.52
N ALA A 101 -15.65 -7.36 1.66
CA ALA A 101 -14.60 -7.89 2.53
C ALA A 101 -15.08 -9.10 3.32
N ARG A 102 -14.15 -10.00 3.67
CA ARG A 102 -14.44 -11.05 4.65
C ARG A 102 -14.67 -10.43 6.02
N PHE A 103 -15.44 -11.11 6.86
CA PHE A 103 -15.81 -10.61 8.17
C PHE A 103 -14.59 -10.24 9.04
N GLU A 104 -13.53 -11.05 9.00
CA GLU A 104 -12.28 -10.81 9.71
C GLU A 104 -11.50 -9.60 9.14
N GLU A 105 -11.62 -9.36 7.83
CA GLU A 105 -10.99 -8.22 7.16
C GLU A 105 -11.69 -6.91 7.54
N VAL A 106 -13.01 -6.90 7.75
CA VAL A 106 -13.75 -5.67 8.09
C VAL A 106 -13.16 -4.98 9.33
N PHE A 107 -12.91 -5.75 10.39
CA PHE A 107 -12.35 -5.21 11.64
C PHE A 107 -10.87 -4.84 11.56
N SER A 108 -10.19 -5.23 10.47
CA SER A 108 -8.82 -4.77 10.21
C SER A 108 -8.77 -3.33 9.66
N TYR A 109 -9.92 -2.78 9.24
CA TYR A 109 -10.06 -1.45 8.65
C TYR A 109 -11.01 -0.52 9.40
N LEU A 110 -12.06 -1.06 10.01
CA LEU A 110 -13.13 -0.30 10.64
C LEU A 110 -13.31 -0.75 12.09
N ASP A 111 -13.50 0.21 12.97
CA ASP A 111 -14.00 -0.08 14.31
C ASP A 111 -15.54 -0.11 14.34
N LEU A 112 -16.11 -0.55 15.45
CA LEU A 112 -17.57 -0.63 15.62
C LEU A 112 -18.24 0.76 15.50
N GLU A 113 -17.58 1.82 15.95
CA GLU A 113 -18.13 3.17 15.95
C GLU A 113 -18.14 3.78 14.54
N ASP A 114 -17.15 3.48 13.72
CA ASP A 114 -17.09 3.79 12.29
C ASP A 114 -18.27 3.16 11.57
N VAL A 115 -18.53 1.86 11.82
CA VAL A 115 -19.66 1.14 11.22
C VAL A 115 -20.98 1.77 11.67
N LYS A 116 -21.18 1.98 12.98
CA LYS A 116 -22.41 2.59 13.53
C LYS A 116 -22.69 3.97 12.92
N ARG A 117 -21.66 4.80 12.79
CA ARG A 117 -21.79 6.18 12.28
C ARG A 117 -22.01 6.22 10.77
N ALA A 118 -21.36 5.32 10.04
CA ALA A 118 -21.42 5.30 8.58
C ALA A 118 -22.69 4.61 8.07
N LEU A 119 -23.06 3.45 8.64
CA LEU A 119 -24.13 2.57 8.15
C LEU A 119 -25.42 3.28 7.71
N PRO A 120 -26.05 4.20 8.51
CA PRO A 120 -27.27 4.88 8.10
C PRO A 120 -27.11 5.84 6.91
N LYS A 121 -25.87 6.16 6.52
CA LYS A 121 -25.51 7.09 5.44
C LYS A 121 -24.98 6.36 4.20
N LEU A 122 -24.90 5.02 4.23
CA LEU A 122 -24.39 4.21 3.12
C LEU A 122 -25.54 3.72 2.25
N ARG A 123 -25.28 3.68 0.94
CA ARG A 123 -26.14 2.97 -0.01
C ARG A 123 -25.62 1.54 -0.15
N LEU A 124 -26.19 0.63 0.63
CA LEU A 124 -25.88 -0.80 0.60
C LEU A 124 -27.04 -1.61 0.00
N PRO A 125 -26.78 -2.79 -0.58
CA PRO A 125 -27.84 -3.73 -0.92
C PRO A 125 -28.67 -4.07 0.34
N PRO A 126 -30.01 -4.21 0.24
CA PRO A 126 -30.89 -4.38 1.42
C PRO A 126 -30.44 -5.51 2.35
N LYS A 127 -30.14 -6.70 1.79
CA LYS A 127 -29.66 -7.86 2.56
C LYS A 127 -28.36 -7.59 3.31
N THR A 128 -27.45 -6.81 2.72
CA THR A 128 -26.18 -6.44 3.36
C THR A 128 -26.41 -5.43 4.48
N ALA A 129 -27.27 -4.42 4.23
CA ALA A 129 -27.64 -3.44 5.24
C ALA A 129 -28.29 -4.08 6.46
N GLU A 130 -29.25 -4.99 6.26
CA GLU A 130 -29.94 -5.74 7.32
C GLU A 130 -28.97 -6.58 8.16
N ARG A 131 -28.04 -7.30 7.52
CA ARG A 131 -27.03 -8.10 8.22
C ARG A 131 -26.15 -7.24 9.12
N TRP A 132 -25.68 -6.10 8.63
CA TRP A 132 -24.85 -5.19 9.42
C TRP A 132 -25.64 -4.47 10.50
N ALA A 133 -26.90 -4.11 10.25
CA ALA A 133 -27.78 -3.55 11.27
C ALA A 133 -27.98 -4.53 12.44
N TYR A 134 -28.28 -5.80 12.12
CA TYR A 134 -28.42 -6.86 13.11
C TYR A 134 -27.11 -7.10 13.89
N ALA A 135 -25.97 -7.12 13.20
CA ALA A 135 -24.67 -7.32 13.84
C ALA A 135 -24.33 -6.17 14.81
N VAL A 136 -24.55 -4.92 14.38
CA VAL A 136 -24.35 -3.72 15.20
C VAL A 136 -25.28 -3.71 16.42
N GLU A 137 -26.55 -4.06 16.26
CA GLU A 137 -27.51 -4.18 17.36
C GLU A 137 -27.02 -5.19 18.40
N ARG A 138 -26.58 -6.36 17.96
CA ARG A 138 -26.07 -7.43 18.83
C ARG A 138 -24.80 -7.02 19.57
N TRP A 139 -23.84 -6.40 18.89
CA TRP A 139 -22.60 -5.94 19.53
C TRP A 139 -22.85 -4.81 20.51
N THR A 140 -23.81 -3.93 20.24
CA THR A 140 -24.15 -2.85 21.18
C THR A 140 -24.80 -3.37 22.47
N ARG A 141 -25.54 -4.49 22.40
CA ARG A 141 -26.17 -5.12 23.58
C ARG A 141 -25.21 -5.94 24.44
N HIS A 142 -24.10 -6.41 23.87
CA HIS A 142 -23.14 -7.30 24.54
C HIS A 142 -21.74 -6.68 24.68
N GLY A 143 -21.62 -5.37 24.45
CA GLY A 143 -20.39 -4.60 24.58
C GLY A 143 -20.09 -4.19 26.01
#